data_AF-A0A9E0X9R0-F1
#
_entry.id   AF-A0A9E0X9R0-F1
#
_cell.length_a   1.000
_cell.length_b   1.000
_cell.length_c   1.000
_cell.angle_alpha   90.00
_cell.angle_beta   90.00
_cell.angle_gamma   90.00
#
_symmetry.space_group_name_H-M   'P 1'
#
loop_
_entity.id
_entity.type
_entity.pdbx_description
1 polymer ?
#
loop_
_entity_poly.entity_id
_entity_poly.type
_entity_poly.pdbx_seq_one_letter_code
_entity_poly.pdbx_strand_id
1 'polypeptide(L)'
;MSSSLLQHRLGLRWPLLQAPMAGAQASAMALAVSGAGALGALPCAMLAPDALRRELAVMAASGLPYNVNWFCHTPPVPDAAREATWRAALKPYYDELGLDIDAVPAGPGRAPFSAEAAELMAECKPPVVSFHYGLPAPELLARVKSWGAFVLSSATTVREALWLEEHGADAIIAQGLEAGGHRGHFLPTGRPEAKTAPSGGSAP
;
A
#
# COMPACT_ATOMS: atom_id res chain seq x y z
N MET A 1 12.14 31.95 -0.61
CA MET A 1 12.30 30.62 -1.22
C MET A 1 11.08 30.36 -2.10
N SER A 2 11.27 29.93 -3.35
CA SER A 2 10.14 29.61 -4.24
C SER A 2 9.42 28.35 -3.72
N SER A 3 8.09 28.38 -3.67
CA SER A 3 7.28 27.21 -3.31
C SER A 3 7.43 26.13 -4.38
N SER A 4 7.59 24.87 -3.99
CA SER A 4 7.58 23.75 -4.94
C SER A 4 6.18 23.53 -5.53
N LEU A 5 6.13 22.84 -6.68
CA LEU A 5 4.88 22.44 -7.33
C LEU A 5 3.97 21.65 -6.37
N LEU A 6 4.55 20.70 -5.61
CA LEU A 6 3.82 19.86 -4.67
C LEU A 6 3.21 20.69 -3.52
N GLN A 7 3.97 21.64 -2.97
CA GLN A 7 3.46 22.56 -1.94
C GLN A 7 2.29 23.38 -2.46
N HIS A 8 2.41 23.95 -3.66
CA HIS A 8 1.34 24.76 -4.23
C HIS A 8 0.10 23.92 -4.55
N ARG A 9 0.29 22.74 -5.16
CA ARG A 9 -0.81 21.86 -5.55
C ARG A 9 -1.60 21.31 -4.37
N LEU A 10 -0.92 21.05 -3.24
CA LEU A 10 -1.51 20.41 -2.06
C LEU A 10 -1.73 21.39 -0.89
N GLY A 11 -1.46 22.68 -1.06
CA GLY A 11 -1.63 23.70 -0.02
C GLY A 11 -0.72 23.50 1.19
N LEU A 12 0.49 22.97 1.00
CA LEU A 12 1.42 22.64 2.09
C LEU A 12 2.39 23.78 2.37
N ARG A 13 2.72 23.99 3.64
CA ARG A 13 3.81 24.88 4.06
C ARG A 13 5.16 24.24 3.80
N TRP A 14 5.29 22.95 4.08
CA TRP A 14 6.54 22.19 3.94
C TRP A 14 6.38 21.09 2.89
N PRO A 15 7.38 20.84 2.02
CA PRO A 15 7.34 19.78 1.02
C PRO A 15 7.67 18.42 1.67
N LEU A 16 7.03 18.11 2.79
CA LEU A 16 7.28 16.91 3.58
C LEU A 16 6.02 16.04 3.59
N LEU A 17 6.18 14.77 3.23
CA LEU A 17 5.18 13.73 3.41
C LEU A 17 5.65 12.85 4.56
N GLN A 18 4.84 12.71 5.59
CA GLN A 18 5.06 11.68 6.60
C GLN A 18 4.60 10.32 6.01
N ALA A 19 5.50 9.34 6.02
CA ALA A 19 5.28 8.08 5.31
C ALA A 19 4.14 7.25 5.94
N PRO A 20 3.22 6.67 5.15
CA PRO A 20 2.17 5.81 5.66
C PRO A 20 2.73 4.47 6.19
N MET A 21 2.82 4.31 7.52
CA MET A 21 3.37 3.11 8.18
C MET A 21 2.28 2.26 8.85
N ALA A 22 1.75 1.27 8.13
CA ALA A 22 0.71 0.38 8.67
C ALA A 22 1.20 -0.37 9.92
N GLY A 23 0.39 -0.35 10.99
CA GLY A 23 0.72 -0.96 12.29
C GLY A 23 1.54 -0.09 13.25
N ALA A 24 2.06 1.06 12.80
CA ALA A 24 2.89 1.96 13.63
C ALA A 24 2.27 3.34 13.85
N GLN A 25 1.14 3.65 13.20
CA GLN A 25 0.50 4.96 13.30
C GLN A 25 -1.00 4.94 12.95
N ALA A 26 -1.68 6.04 13.26
CA ALA A 26 -3.10 6.31 13.02
C ALA A 26 -3.33 7.83 12.79
N SER A 27 -4.59 8.27 12.74
CA SER A 27 -4.99 9.67 12.50
C SER A 27 -4.29 10.69 13.39
N ALA A 28 -4.07 10.41 14.68
CA ALA A 28 -3.44 11.35 15.59
C ALA A 28 -2.05 11.83 15.10
N MET A 29 -1.23 10.91 14.60
CA MET A 29 0.09 11.25 14.04
C MET A 29 -0.03 11.98 12.71
N ALA A 30 -0.90 11.50 11.81
CA ALA A 30 -1.12 12.14 10.52
C ALA A 30 -1.59 13.59 10.70
N LEU A 31 -2.58 13.83 11.56
CA LEU A 31 -3.12 15.16 11.83
C LEU A 31 -2.12 16.08 12.54
N ALA A 32 -1.25 15.55 13.41
CA ALA A 32 -0.17 16.34 14.00
C ALA A 32 0.79 16.87 12.92
N VAL A 33 1.16 16.03 11.95
CA VAL A 33 2.01 16.43 10.81
C VAL A 33 1.29 17.44 9.91
N SER A 34 0.02 17.18 9.61
CA SER A 34 -0.80 18.09 8.81
C SER A 34 -0.97 19.46 9.48
N GLY A 35 -1.18 19.49 10.79
CA GLY A 35 -1.25 20.72 11.59
C GLY A 35 0.06 21.50 11.62
N ALA A 36 1.21 20.80 11.53
CA ALA A 36 2.52 21.43 11.39
C ALA A 36 2.80 22.00 9.98
N GLY A 37 1.89 21.78 9.02
CA GLY A 37 1.95 22.31 7.66
C GLY A 37 2.64 21.40 6.63
N ALA A 38 2.90 20.14 6.99
CA ALA A 38 3.34 19.09 6.09
C ALA A 38 2.15 18.19 5.69
N LEU A 39 2.36 17.11 4.93
CA LEU A 39 1.31 16.16 4.55
C LEU A 39 1.38 14.92 5.45
N GLY A 40 0.43 14.77 6.38
CA GLY A 40 0.24 13.56 7.16
C GLY A 40 -0.43 12.45 6.35
N ALA A 41 -0.12 11.18 6.65
CA ALA A 41 -0.64 10.04 5.91
C ALA A 41 -1.23 8.94 6.80
N LEU A 42 -2.47 8.56 6.56
CA LEU A 42 -3.14 7.43 7.23
C LEU A 42 -2.96 6.12 6.43
N PRO A 43 -2.37 5.05 6.99
CA PRO A 43 -2.25 3.77 6.32
C PRO A 43 -3.53 2.95 6.49
N CYS A 44 -4.21 2.64 5.39
CA CYS A 44 -5.55 2.04 5.42
C CYS A 44 -5.57 0.53 5.14
N ALA A 45 -4.52 -0.03 4.52
CA ALA A 45 -4.49 -1.42 4.03
C ALA A 45 -4.64 -2.53 5.11
N MET A 46 -4.53 -2.17 6.40
CA MET A 46 -4.69 -3.09 7.53
C MET A 46 -5.91 -2.75 8.41
N LEU A 47 -6.69 -1.73 8.05
CA LEU A 47 -7.84 -1.31 8.84
C LEU A 47 -9.06 -2.13 8.45
N ALA A 48 -9.72 -2.74 9.43
CA ALA A 48 -11.05 -3.30 9.26
C ALA A 48 -12.06 -2.19 8.89
N PRO A 49 -13.17 -2.48 8.19
CA PRO A 49 -14.11 -1.47 7.69
C PRO A 49 -14.58 -0.45 8.72
N ASP A 50 -14.89 -0.89 9.95
CA ASP A 50 -15.34 0.03 11.01
C ASP A 50 -14.22 0.92 11.55
N ALA A 51 -12.99 0.39 11.64
CA ALA A 51 -11.83 1.17 12.03
C ALA A 51 -11.49 2.20 10.94
N LEU A 52 -11.53 1.78 9.67
CA LEU A 52 -11.35 2.66 8.53
C LEU A 52 -12.36 3.81 8.53
N ARG A 53 -13.65 3.51 8.71
CA ARG A 53 -14.70 4.54 8.75
C ARG A 53 -14.45 5.57 9.86
N ARG A 54 -14.07 5.11 11.06
CA ARG A 54 -13.75 6.00 12.19
C ARG A 54 -12.53 6.89 11.89
N GLU A 55 -11.44 6.29 11.41
CA GLU A 55 -10.23 7.05 11.07
C GLU A 55 -10.50 8.06 9.96
N LEU A 56 -11.18 7.67 8.88
CA LEU A 56 -11.53 8.58 7.78
C LEU A 56 -12.41 9.74 8.23
N ALA A 57 -13.40 9.49 9.11
CA ALA A 57 -14.23 10.55 9.67
C ALA A 57 -13.41 11.56 10.48
N VAL A 58 -12.46 11.10 11.29
CA VAL A 58 -11.54 11.97 12.05
C VAL A 58 -10.64 12.78 11.11
N MET A 59 -10.07 12.14 10.10
CA MET A 59 -9.24 12.82 9.10
C MET A 59 -10.02 13.91 8.37
N ALA A 60 -11.24 13.59 7.91
CA ALA A 60 -12.10 14.52 7.17
C ALA A 60 -12.55 15.71 8.04
N ALA A 61 -12.93 15.46 9.29
CA ALA A 61 -13.38 16.50 10.22
C ALA A 61 -12.27 17.51 10.60
N SER A 62 -10.99 17.18 10.37
CA SER A 62 -9.87 18.05 10.70
C SER A 62 -9.79 19.33 9.84
N GLY A 63 -10.31 19.30 8.61
CA GLY A 63 -10.14 20.38 7.63
C GLY A 63 -8.69 20.60 7.16
N LEU A 64 -7.76 19.72 7.53
CA LEU A 64 -6.34 19.80 7.18
C LEU A 64 -6.05 18.97 5.90
N PRO A 65 -4.99 19.27 5.13
CA PRO A 65 -4.56 18.41 4.04
C PRO A 65 -4.06 17.06 4.58
N TYR A 66 -4.51 15.95 4.01
CA TYR A 66 -4.06 14.61 4.41
C TYR A 66 -4.00 13.63 3.24
N ASN A 67 -3.19 12.59 3.41
CA ASN A 67 -3.08 11.45 2.52
C ASN A 67 -3.72 10.21 3.16
N VAL A 68 -4.37 9.38 2.35
CA VAL A 68 -4.74 8.01 2.74
C VAL A 68 -4.03 7.01 1.84
N ASN A 69 -3.44 5.98 2.45
CA ASN A 69 -2.61 5.03 1.73
C ASN A 69 -3.22 3.64 1.65
N TRP A 70 -3.10 3.03 0.48
CA TRP A 70 -3.56 1.67 0.19
C TRP A 70 -2.51 0.81 -0.47
N PHE A 71 -2.68 -0.50 -0.36
CA PHE A 71 -1.93 -1.48 -1.13
C PHE A 71 -2.72 -1.86 -2.38
N CYS A 72 -2.04 -2.11 -3.49
CA CYS A 72 -2.63 -2.55 -4.76
C CYS A 72 -1.97 -3.83 -5.29
N HIS A 73 -1.42 -4.65 -4.39
CA HIS A 73 -0.82 -5.92 -4.75
C HIS A 73 -1.87 -6.88 -5.30
N THR A 74 -1.46 -7.70 -6.27
CA THR A 74 -2.28 -8.83 -6.72
C THR A 74 -2.37 -9.86 -5.58
N PRO A 75 -3.59 -10.25 -5.14
CA PRO A 75 -3.73 -11.31 -4.16
C PRO A 75 -3.08 -12.61 -4.65
N PRO A 76 -2.31 -13.30 -3.80
CA PRO A 76 -1.72 -14.57 -4.18
C PRO A 76 -2.82 -15.62 -4.38
N VAL A 77 -2.63 -16.51 -5.36
CA VAL A 77 -3.47 -17.71 -5.49
C VAL A 77 -3.14 -18.65 -4.32
N PRO A 78 -4.15 -19.13 -3.55
CA PRO A 78 -3.93 -20.08 -2.48
C PRO A 78 -3.23 -21.36 -2.97
N ASP A 79 -2.27 -21.83 -2.19
CA ASP A 79 -1.49 -23.04 -2.47
C ASP A 79 -1.34 -23.84 -1.17
N ALA A 80 -2.20 -24.85 -1.01
CA ALA A 80 -2.28 -25.64 0.21
C ALA A 80 -0.99 -26.45 0.46
N ALA A 81 -0.32 -26.91 -0.60
CA ALA A 81 0.92 -27.69 -0.46
C ALA A 81 2.08 -26.80 0.01
N ARG A 82 2.20 -25.59 -0.56
CA ARG A 82 3.16 -24.59 -0.11
C ARG A 82 2.87 -24.12 1.31
N GLU A 83 1.61 -23.89 1.65
CA GLU A 83 1.20 -23.53 3.01
C GLU A 83 1.53 -24.63 4.02
N ALA A 84 1.22 -25.89 3.73
CA ALA A 84 1.55 -27.02 4.60
C ALA A 84 3.07 -27.15 4.81
N THR A 85 3.85 -26.98 3.74
CA THR A 85 5.33 -26.99 3.82
C THR A 85 5.84 -25.87 4.72
N TRP A 86 5.28 -24.67 4.59
CA TRP A 86 5.66 -23.51 5.42
C TRP A 86 5.28 -23.72 6.89
N ARG A 87 4.08 -24.24 7.17
CA ARG A 87 3.64 -24.57 8.53
C ARG A 87 4.55 -25.62 9.18
N ALA A 88 4.89 -26.69 8.45
CA ALA A 88 5.82 -27.70 8.95
C ALA A 88 7.19 -27.12 9.32
N ALA A 89 7.73 -26.20 8.50
CA ALA A 89 8.99 -25.53 8.76
C ALA A 89 8.95 -24.60 10.01
N LEU A 90 7.80 -23.99 10.29
CA LEU A 90 7.62 -23.11 11.45
C LEU A 90 7.21 -23.83 12.74
N LYS A 91 6.69 -25.06 12.66
CA LYS A 91 6.18 -25.81 13.80
C LYS A 91 7.14 -25.87 15.01
N PRO A 92 8.46 -26.04 14.86
CA PRO A 92 9.36 -26.04 16.02
C PRO A 92 9.29 -24.77 16.87
N TYR A 93 9.09 -23.60 16.24
CA TYR A 93 8.95 -22.33 16.96
C TYR A 93 7.60 -22.20 17.69
N TYR A 94 6.54 -22.79 17.13
CA TYR A 94 5.24 -22.86 17.82
C TYR A 94 5.32 -23.79 19.03
N ASP A 95 5.94 -24.96 18.86
CA ASP A 95 6.14 -25.94 19.94
C ASP A 95 6.98 -25.35 21.08
N GLU A 96 8.05 -24.62 20.77
CA GLU A 96 8.90 -23.91 21.75
C GLU A 96 8.09 -22.93 22.62
N LEU A 97 7.10 -22.24 22.02
CA LEU A 97 6.26 -21.25 22.69
C LEU A 97 4.97 -21.86 23.29
N GLY A 98 4.74 -23.17 23.14
CA GLY A 98 3.50 -23.83 23.56
C GLY A 98 2.26 -23.35 22.80
N LEU A 99 2.43 -22.88 21.56
CA LEU A 99 1.36 -22.37 20.71
C LEU A 99 0.85 -23.44 19.75
N ASP A 100 -0.45 -23.42 19.49
CA ASP A 100 -1.05 -24.26 18.45
C ASP A 100 -0.95 -23.57 17.08
N ILE A 101 -0.21 -24.19 16.16
CA ILE A 101 -0.05 -23.67 14.79
C ILE A 101 -1.34 -23.75 13.97
N ASP A 102 -2.27 -24.63 14.35
CA ASP A 102 -3.56 -24.78 13.67
C ASP A 102 -4.61 -23.77 14.18
N ALA A 103 -4.33 -23.10 15.30
CA ALA A 103 -5.16 -22.01 15.82
C ALA A 103 -4.95 -20.66 15.10
N VAL A 104 -4.01 -20.57 14.16
CA VAL A 104 -3.75 -19.35 13.40
C VAL A 104 -4.92 -19.07 12.46
N PRO A 105 -5.63 -17.92 12.60
CA PRO A 105 -6.78 -17.60 11.75
C PRO A 105 -6.40 -17.58 10.27
N ALA A 106 -7.23 -18.23 9.45
CA ALA A 106 -7.13 -18.14 8.00
C ALA A 106 -7.66 -16.78 7.51
N GLY A 107 -7.02 -16.21 6.49
CA GLY A 107 -7.52 -15.02 5.81
C GLY A 107 -6.42 -14.07 5.35
N PRO A 108 -6.72 -13.17 4.39
CA PRO A 108 -5.76 -12.18 3.94
C PRO A 108 -5.51 -11.18 5.07
N GLY A 109 -4.32 -11.21 5.65
CA GLY A 109 -3.92 -10.25 6.69
C GLY A 109 -3.86 -8.79 6.20
N ARG A 110 -3.93 -8.57 4.87
CA ARG A 110 -3.87 -7.25 4.21
C ARG A 110 -4.66 -7.30 2.91
N ALA A 111 -5.76 -6.55 2.81
CA ALA A 111 -6.58 -6.48 1.60
C ALA A 111 -6.06 -5.38 0.65
N PRO A 112 -6.00 -5.63 -0.67
CA PRO A 112 -5.75 -4.57 -1.63
C PRO A 112 -6.94 -3.60 -1.70
N PHE A 113 -6.72 -2.43 -2.30
CA PHE A 113 -7.77 -1.45 -2.55
C PHE A 113 -8.90 -2.07 -3.39
N SER A 114 -10.13 -1.95 -2.89
CA SER A 114 -11.32 -2.60 -3.46
C SER A 114 -12.45 -1.59 -3.72
N ALA A 115 -13.54 -2.05 -4.33
CA ALA A 115 -14.74 -1.25 -4.55
C ALA A 115 -15.37 -0.80 -3.21
N GLU A 116 -15.38 -1.66 -2.20
CA GLU A 116 -15.91 -1.37 -0.87
C GLU A 116 -15.05 -0.31 -0.16
N ALA A 117 -13.72 -0.41 -0.28
CA ALA A 117 -12.81 0.62 0.23
C ALA A 117 -13.05 1.97 -0.46
N ALA A 118 -13.25 1.97 -1.78
CA ALA A 118 -13.57 3.16 -2.55
C ALA A 118 -14.93 3.78 -2.16
N GLU A 119 -15.93 2.96 -1.82
CA GLU A 119 -17.23 3.43 -1.30
C GLU A 119 -17.08 4.16 0.03
N LEU A 120 -16.36 3.57 0.99
CA LEU A 120 -16.11 4.20 2.28
C LEU A 120 -15.34 5.52 2.13
N MET A 121 -14.39 5.58 1.21
CA MET A 121 -13.64 6.81 0.93
C MET A 121 -14.46 7.88 0.21
N ALA A 122 -15.47 7.51 -0.59
CA ALA A 122 -16.27 8.45 -1.35
C ALA A 122 -17.07 9.41 -0.46
N GLU A 123 -17.35 9.02 0.78
CA GLU A 123 -18.00 9.88 1.79
C GLU A 123 -17.09 11.06 2.20
N CYS A 124 -15.78 10.83 2.34
CA CYS A 124 -14.82 11.83 2.79
C CYS A 124 -14.00 12.49 1.67
N LYS A 125 -13.93 11.88 0.48
CA LYS A 125 -13.17 12.37 -0.69
C LYS A 125 -11.76 12.88 -0.34
N PRO A 126 -10.84 12.01 0.11
CA PRO A 126 -9.52 12.42 0.55
C PRO A 126 -8.80 13.26 -0.52
N PRO A 127 -8.15 14.38 -0.13
CA PRO A 127 -7.51 15.26 -1.10
C PRO A 127 -6.29 14.60 -1.76
N VAL A 128 -5.68 13.63 -1.05
CA VAL A 128 -4.54 12.87 -1.54
C VAL A 128 -4.77 11.38 -1.27
N VAL A 129 -4.48 10.55 -2.27
CA VAL A 129 -4.51 9.08 -2.14
C VAL A 129 -3.20 8.51 -2.66
N SER A 130 -2.50 7.74 -1.84
CA SER A 130 -1.26 7.10 -2.24
C SER A 130 -1.40 5.58 -2.32
N PHE A 131 -0.81 4.98 -3.35
CA PHE A 131 -0.78 3.53 -3.53
C PHE A 131 0.63 2.95 -3.35
N HIS A 132 0.68 1.72 -2.86
CA HIS A 132 1.90 0.91 -2.80
C HIS A 132 1.69 -0.36 -3.61
N TYR A 133 2.75 -0.85 -4.27
CA TYR A 133 2.70 -1.97 -5.22
C TYR A 133 1.95 -1.67 -6.52
N GLY A 134 2.09 -0.44 -7.05
CA GLY A 134 1.50 -0.03 -8.33
C GLY A 134 0.23 0.82 -8.15
N LEU A 135 -0.74 0.63 -9.03
CA LEU A 135 -2.03 1.33 -9.03
C LEU A 135 -3.17 0.31 -8.98
N PRO A 136 -4.36 0.69 -8.50
CA PRO A 136 -5.53 -0.19 -8.57
C PRO A 136 -6.01 -0.33 -10.01
N ALA A 137 -7.04 -1.16 -10.22
CA ALA A 137 -7.69 -1.30 -11.51
C ALA A 137 -8.15 0.07 -12.06
N PRO A 138 -8.09 0.31 -13.39
CA PRO A 138 -8.34 1.63 -13.98
C PRO A 138 -9.67 2.27 -13.57
N GLU A 139 -10.72 1.49 -13.41
CA GLU A 139 -12.05 1.95 -12.96
C GLU A 139 -12.05 2.44 -11.51
N LEU A 140 -11.29 1.78 -10.62
CA LEU A 140 -11.13 2.20 -9.23
C LEU A 140 -10.26 3.47 -9.15
N LEU A 141 -9.21 3.55 -9.96
CA LEU A 141 -8.39 4.75 -10.07
C LEU A 141 -9.23 5.93 -10.59
N ALA A 142 -10.00 5.74 -11.66
CA ALA A 142 -10.89 6.75 -12.21
C ALA A 142 -11.90 7.23 -11.18
N ARG A 143 -12.47 6.32 -10.37
CA ARG A 143 -13.35 6.67 -9.25
C ARG A 143 -12.65 7.56 -8.23
N VAL A 144 -11.44 7.22 -7.81
CA VAL A 144 -10.63 8.06 -6.89
C VAL A 144 -10.36 9.44 -7.50
N LYS A 145 -9.93 9.50 -8.76
CA LYS A 145 -9.65 10.77 -9.45
C LYS A 145 -10.91 11.63 -9.65
N SER A 146 -12.09 11.03 -9.78
CA SER A 146 -13.37 11.75 -9.89
C SER A 146 -13.69 12.63 -8.68
N TRP A 147 -13.06 12.36 -7.53
CA TRP A 147 -13.19 13.18 -6.32
C TRP A 147 -12.31 14.43 -6.34
N GLY A 148 -11.43 14.56 -7.33
CA GLY A 148 -10.37 15.56 -7.37
C GLY A 148 -9.13 15.19 -6.56
N ALA A 149 -9.02 13.93 -6.12
CA ALA A 149 -7.89 13.43 -5.35
C ALA A 149 -6.59 13.48 -6.17
N PHE A 150 -5.51 13.94 -5.54
CA PHE A 150 -4.16 13.87 -6.08
C PHE A 150 -3.56 12.49 -5.79
N VAL A 151 -3.21 11.74 -6.83
CA VAL A 151 -2.79 10.35 -6.71
C VAL A 151 -1.28 10.22 -6.72
N LEU A 152 -0.72 9.56 -5.70
CA LEU A 152 0.69 9.17 -5.66
C LEU A 152 0.86 7.66 -5.72
N SER A 153 1.97 7.18 -6.24
CA SER A 153 2.36 5.78 -6.06
C SER A 153 3.86 5.59 -5.99
N SER A 154 4.30 4.53 -5.31
CA SER A 154 5.70 4.18 -5.13
C SER A 154 6.29 3.50 -6.36
N ALA A 155 7.45 3.96 -6.81
CA ALA A 155 8.29 3.29 -7.78
C ALA A 155 9.67 3.01 -7.20
N THR A 156 10.23 1.87 -7.56
CA THR A 156 11.58 1.44 -7.15
C THR A 156 12.58 1.46 -8.31
N THR A 157 12.07 1.65 -9.53
CA THR A 157 12.85 1.72 -10.78
C THR A 157 12.29 2.79 -11.71
N VAL A 158 13.10 3.25 -12.67
CA VAL A 158 12.64 4.17 -13.72
C VAL A 158 11.50 3.58 -14.54
N ARG A 159 11.53 2.28 -14.83
CA ARG A 159 10.47 1.60 -15.60
C ARG A 159 9.13 1.62 -14.87
N GLU A 160 9.14 1.42 -13.55
CA GLU A 160 7.93 1.56 -12.74
C GLU A 160 7.45 3.00 -12.70
N ALA A 161 8.36 3.97 -12.61
CA ALA A 161 8.02 5.40 -12.64
C ALA A 161 7.32 5.78 -13.96
N LEU A 162 7.86 5.36 -15.11
CA LEU A 162 7.24 5.57 -16.43
C LEU A 162 5.88 4.90 -16.53
N TRP A 163 5.75 3.66 -16.04
CA TRP A 163 4.46 2.98 -16.00
C TRP A 163 3.42 3.76 -15.19
N LEU A 164 3.80 4.27 -14.00
CA LEU A 164 2.89 5.07 -13.16
C LEU A 164 2.45 6.37 -13.84
N GLU A 165 3.36 7.06 -14.53
CA GLU A 165 3.06 8.26 -15.31
C GLU A 165 2.04 7.95 -16.42
N GLU A 166 2.30 6.92 -17.22
CA GLU A 166 1.43 6.47 -18.32
C GLU A 166 0.02 6.05 -17.84
N HIS A 167 -0.08 5.52 -16.62
CA HIS A 167 -1.33 5.01 -16.05
C HIS A 167 -2.01 6.01 -15.10
N GLY A 168 -1.54 7.25 -15.07
CA GLY A 168 -2.27 8.38 -14.49
C GLY A 168 -2.01 8.64 -13.01
N ALA A 169 -0.85 8.27 -12.46
CA ALA A 169 -0.39 8.86 -11.21
C ALA A 169 -0.06 10.36 -11.41
N ASP A 170 -0.36 11.19 -10.41
CA ASP A 170 -0.05 12.63 -10.47
C ASP A 170 1.33 12.96 -9.89
N ALA A 171 1.87 12.07 -9.03
CA ALA A 171 3.26 12.11 -8.59
C ALA A 171 3.79 10.71 -8.25
N ILE A 172 5.12 10.58 -8.28
CA ILE A 172 5.83 9.32 -8.07
C ILE A 172 6.66 9.43 -6.79
N ILE A 173 6.50 8.45 -5.89
CA ILE A 173 7.34 8.30 -4.70
C ILE A 173 8.53 7.42 -5.10
N ALA A 174 9.68 8.04 -5.32
CA ALA A 174 10.92 7.32 -5.61
C ALA A 174 11.46 6.62 -4.35
N GLN A 175 11.16 5.34 -4.19
CA GLN A 175 11.52 4.58 -3.00
C GLN A 175 12.91 3.94 -3.15
N GLY A 176 13.93 4.58 -2.60
CA GLY A 176 15.31 4.06 -2.53
C GLY A 176 15.44 2.74 -1.74
N LEU A 177 16.60 2.11 -1.81
CA LEU A 177 16.90 0.85 -1.09
C LEU A 177 17.01 1.06 0.42
N GLU A 178 17.33 2.28 0.84
CA GLU A 178 17.45 2.74 2.23
C GLU A 178 16.10 2.81 2.95
N ALA A 179 15.00 2.78 2.20
CA ALA A 179 13.66 2.88 2.77
C ALA A 179 13.33 1.65 3.65
N GLY A 180 12.80 1.90 4.84
CA GLY A 180 12.24 0.86 5.71
C GLY A 180 10.93 0.28 5.20
N GLY A 181 10.51 -0.84 5.79
CA GLY A 181 9.25 -1.52 5.44
C GLY A 181 9.31 -2.25 4.10
N HIS A 182 8.16 -2.39 3.44
CA HIS A 182 8.07 -3.18 2.21
C HIS A 182 8.62 -2.42 1.00
N ARG A 183 9.36 -3.14 0.16
CA ARG A 183 9.72 -2.69 -1.19
C ARG A 183 8.46 -2.59 -2.06
N GLY A 184 8.17 -1.41 -2.59
CA GLY A 184 6.97 -1.12 -3.39
C GLY A 184 7.05 -1.52 -4.86
N HIS A 185 7.97 -2.42 -5.22
CA HIS A 185 8.12 -2.90 -6.58
C HIS A 185 6.89 -3.70 -7.02
N PHE A 186 6.56 -3.63 -8.30
CA PHE A 186 5.36 -4.28 -8.86
C PHE A 186 5.57 -4.79 -10.29
N LEU A 187 6.55 -4.25 -11.03
CA LEU A 187 6.92 -4.83 -12.31
C LEU A 187 7.95 -5.95 -12.11
N PRO A 188 7.90 -7.05 -12.88
CA PRO A 188 8.90 -8.10 -12.80
C PRO A 188 10.30 -7.51 -12.97
N THR A 189 11.15 -7.62 -11.95
CA THR A 189 12.58 -7.39 -12.13
C THR A 189 13.03 -8.37 -13.19
N GLY A 190 13.60 -7.92 -14.31
CA GLY A 190 13.90 -8.76 -15.48
C GLY A 190 14.96 -9.85 -15.27
N ARG A 191 15.06 -10.44 -14.08
CA ARG A 191 15.81 -11.65 -13.82
C ARG A 191 15.04 -12.79 -14.49
N PRO A 192 15.62 -13.48 -15.48
CA PRO A 192 14.97 -14.64 -16.08
C PRO A 192 14.66 -15.65 -14.97
N GLU A 193 13.43 -16.16 -14.95
CA GLU A 193 13.09 -17.32 -14.14
C GLU A 193 14.09 -18.42 -14.50
N ALA A 194 14.73 -19.00 -13.48
CA ALA A 194 15.60 -20.15 -13.69
C ALA A 194 14.72 -21.24 -14.29
N LYS A 195 14.90 -21.51 -15.60
CA LYS A 195 14.29 -22.65 -16.27
C LYS A 195 14.63 -23.89 -15.44
N THR A 196 13.63 -24.47 -14.78
CA THR A 196 13.72 -25.81 -14.24
C THR A 196 14.11 -26.72 -15.40
N ALA A 197 15.31 -27.30 -15.35
CA ALA A 197 15.75 -28.26 -16.33
C ALA A 197 14.71 -29.40 -16.41
N PRO A 198 14.30 -29.85 -17.61
CA PRO A 198 13.39 -30.98 -17.72
C PRO A 198 14.07 -32.18 -17.06
N SER A 199 13.35 -32.81 -16.13
CA SER A 199 13.75 -34.08 -15.52
C SER A 199 14.05 -35.08 -16.63
N GLY A 200 15.31 -35.50 -16.72
CA GLY A 200 15.75 -36.51 -17.69
C GLY A 200 14.90 -37.77 -17.53
N GLY A 201 14.06 -38.03 -18.53
CA GLY A 201 13.41 -39.32 -18.68
C GLY A 201 14.45 -40.36 -19.02
N SER A 202 14.67 -41.31 -18.11
CA SER A 202 15.29 -42.59 -18.43
C SER A 202 14.37 -43.35 -19.39
N ALA A 203 14.83 -43.58 -20.62
CA ALA A 203 14.24 -44.56 -21.51
C ALA A 203 14.96 -45.91 -21.32
N PRO A 204 14.24 -47.04 -21.49
CA PRO A 204 14.70 -48.40 -21.14
C PRO A 204 15.80 -48.96 -22.04
#